data_AF-A0A480R9K5-F1
#
_entry.id   AF-A0A480R9K5-F1
#
_cell.length_a   1.000
_cell.length_b   1.000
_cell.length_c   1.000
_cell.angle_alpha   90.00
_cell.angle_beta   90.00
_cell.angle_gamma   90.00
#
_symmetry.space_group_name_H-M   'P 1'
#
loop_
_entity.id
_entity.type
_entity.pdbx_description
1 polymer ?
#
loop_
_entity_poly.entity_id
_entity_poly.type
_entity_poly.pdbx_seq_one_letter_code
_entity_poly.pdbx_strand_id
1 'polypeptide(L)'
;MLRTCRALCSQASPSPGGWQPPNFDGGAFHLKGTGELTRALLVLRLCAWPPLVTHGLALQAWSQRLLGSRLSGALLRASIYGQFVAGETAEEVTGCVQQLKTLGLRPLLAVPTEEEPDSAVKTGEAWYEGNLRAMLRCVDLSRGLLETPGRTGDILMQLKITALASTQLCKELTSWVRRPGDSLELSPKRLAEAMDSGRDLQVSFLNTEQNRHLQASLSRLHRVVQHARAQHVRLLVDAEYTSLNPTLSLLVAALAVRWNSPREGGPWVWNTYQAYLKDTYERLRRDAGAADRAGLAFGVKLVRGAYLDKERELARLQGTEDPTQPDYEATNQSYSRCLELMLNHVAHRGPTCHLMVASHNEESVRQATKRMWELDIPLDGPICFGQLLGMCDHVSLALGMNDPSPSPHPHVPAPGLILSQPDPFSPSQTRPGQAPIQRLQPAQRQTLPDRSAPDLKALQACVCVWGLLFLLVPDHGILFPVCFGYLYCVVSQGLRPEDLCFLLLGTKGYKITVL
;
A
#
# COMPACT_ATOMS: atom_id res chain seq x y z
N MET A 1 25.92 -21.02 -35.79
CA MET A 1 26.18 -22.05 -34.75
C MET A 1 27.07 -21.44 -33.68
N LEU A 2 26.50 -21.25 -32.48
CA LEU A 2 27.12 -21.16 -31.14
C LEU A 2 28.37 -20.26 -30.90
N ARG A 3 28.27 -19.47 -29.80
CA ARG A 3 29.30 -18.71 -29.05
C ARG A 3 29.48 -17.25 -29.52
N THR A 4 29.37 -16.20 -28.70
CA THR A 4 29.45 -16.03 -27.23
C THR A 4 28.70 -14.75 -26.81
N CYS A 5 27.61 -14.87 -26.06
CA CYS A 5 27.16 -13.77 -25.18
C CYS A 5 27.80 -14.02 -23.80
N ARG A 6 28.91 -13.34 -23.51
CA ARG A 6 29.39 -13.20 -22.13
C ARG A 6 28.40 -12.29 -21.41
N ALA A 7 27.48 -12.89 -20.67
CA ALA A 7 26.81 -12.20 -19.59
C ALA A 7 27.90 -11.70 -18.64
N LEU A 8 27.95 -10.37 -18.42
CA LEU A 8 28.66 -9.79 -17.30
C LEU A 8 27.90 -10.19 -16.03
N CYS A 9 28.09 -11.42 -15.57
CA CYS A 9 27.85 -11.76 -14.18
C CYS A 9 28.82 -10.89 -13.38
N SER A 10 28.30 -9.98 -12.57
CA SER A 10 29.08 -9.41 -11.49
C SER A 10 29.57 -10.59 -10.64
N GLN A 11 30.88 -10.78 -10.57
CA GLN A 11 31.47 -11.63 -9.54
C GLN A 11 31.40 -10.86 -8.22
N ALA A 12 30.21 -10.82 -7.62
CA ALA A 12 30.11 -10.61 -6.19
C ALA A 12 30.36 -11.99 -5.56
N SER A 13 31.57 -12.21 -5.05
CA SER A 13 31.83 -13.35 -4.16
C SER A 13 30.85 -13.28 -2.97
N PRO A 14 30.34 -14.42 -2.46
CA PRO A 14 29.50 -14.40 -1.27
C PRO A 14 30.28 -13.72 -0.13
N SER A 15 29.70 -12.65 0.41
CA SER A 15 30.23 -11.93 1.56
C SER A 15 30.51 -12.94 2.68
N PRO A 16 31.69 -12.96 3.33
CA PRO A 16 32.01 -13.94 4.38
C PRO A 16 31.21 -13.79 5.68
N GLY A 17 30.18 -12.94 5.72
CA GLY A 17 29.27 -12.75 6.85
C GLY A 17 27.90 -13.35 6.56
N GLY A 18 27.35 -14.12 7.51
CA GLY A 18 25.98 -14.64 7.43
C GLY A 18 24.92 -13.53 7.40
N TRP A 19 23.72 -13.85 6.91
CA TRP A 19 22.59 -12.92 6.90
C TRP A 19 22.34 -12.28 8.26
N GLN A 20 22.23 -10.96 8.28
CA GLN A 20 21.82 -10.20 9.46
C GLN A 20 20.36 -9.77 9.32
N PRO A 21 19.52 -10.09 10.32
CA PRO A 21 18.14 -9.63 10.33
C PRO A 21 18.05 -8.09 10.37
N PRO A 22 17.07 -7.48 9.67
CA PRO A 22 16.72 -6.09 9.93
C PRO A 22 16.36 -5.90 11.41
N ASN A 23 16.88 -4.81 11.98
CA ASN A 23 16.63 -4.42 13.36
C ASN A 23 15.44 -3.47 13.44
N PHE A 24 14.44 -3.83 14.25
CA PHE A 24 13.19 -3.08 14.43
C PHE A 24 13.05 -2.53 15.87
N ASP A 25 14.14 -2.41 16.62
CA ASP A 25 14.19 -1.96 18.03
C ASP A 25 13.72 -0.52 18.31
N GLY A 26 13.18 0.17 17.30
CA GLY A 26 12.70 1.54 17.41
C GLY A 26 13.79 2.60 17.41
N GLY A 27 15.07 2.23 17.25
CA GLY A 27 16.17 3.20 17.09
C GLY A 27 15.92 4.18 15.94
N ALA A 28 15.16 3.74 14.94
CA ALA A 28 14.63 4.56 13.86
C ALA A 28 13.85 5.82 14.29
N PHE A 29 13.20 5.82 15.46
CA PHE A 29 12.45 6.96 15.94
C PHE A 29 13.34 8.13 16.38
N HIS A 30 14.64 7.92 16.62
CA HIS A 30 15.59 9.01 16.90
C HIS A 30 15.75 9.97 15.71
N LEU A 31 15.40 9.55 14.49
CA LEU A 31 15.42 10.40 13.31
C LEU A 31 14.19 11.31 13.19
N LYS A 32 13.22 11.18 14.11
CA LYS A 32 11.98 11.97 14.08
C LYS A 32 11.95 12.99 15.20
N GLY A 33 11.36 14.15 14.90
CA GLY A 33 11.16 15.20 15.89
C GLY A 33 10.10 14.82 16.93
N THR A 34 10.23 15.30 18.17
CA THR A 34 9.25 15.06 19.24
C THR A 34 7.82 15.47 18.84
N GLY A 35 7.68 16.56 18.07
CA GLY A 35 6.39 17.00 17.54
C GLY A 35 5.78 16.00 16.55
N GLU A 36 6.60 15.41 15.68
CA GLU A 36 6.15 14.39 14.73
C GLU A 36 5.70 13.11 15.44
N LEU A 37 6.47 12.67 16.44
CA LEU A 37 6.13 11.49 17.24
C LEU A 37 4.85 11.73 18.06
N THR A 38 4.68 12.93 18.62
CA THR A 38 3.47 13.31 19.36
C THR A 38 2.25 13.34 18.43
N ARG A 39 2.38 13.94 17.23
CA ARG A 39 1.32 13.92 16.21
C ARG A 39 0.98 12.48 15.81
N ALA A 40 1.99 11.66 15.51
CA ALA A 40 1.79 10.27 15.12
C ALA A 40 1.05 9.48 16.20
N LEU A 41 1.48 9.60 17.47
CA LEU A 41 0.82 8.94 18.59
C LEU A 41 -0.65 9.37 18.72
N LEU A 42 -0.92 10.67 18.66
CA LEU A 42 -2.28 11.21 18.78
C LEU A 42 -3.16 10.76 17.60
N VAL A 43 -2.68 10.92 16.37
CA VAL A 43 -3.43 10.57 15.15
C VAL A 43 -3.71 9.07 15.11
N LEU A 44 -2.73 8.21 15.38
CA LEU A 44 -2.93 6.77 15.36
C LEU A 44 -3.88 6.29 16.47
N ARG A 45 -3.86 6.94 17.65
CA ARG A 45 -4.84 6.67 18.71
C ARG A 45 -6.26 7.08 18.31
N LEU A 46 -6.40 8.22 17.64
CA LEU A 46 -7.68 8.66 17.09
C LEU A 46 -8.19 7.71 16.00
N CYS A 47 -7.33 7.28 15.09
CA CYS A 47 -7.68 6.29 14.06
C CYS A 47 -8.03 4.91 14.66
N ALA A 48 -7.52 4.58 15.85
CA ALA A 48 -7.91 3.36 16.56
C ALA A 48 -9.27 3.46 17.27
N TRP A 49 -9.94 4.63 17.25
CA TRP A 49 -11.23 4.86 17.88
C TRP A 49 -12.40 4.66 16.87
N PRO A 50 -13.16 3.55 16.97
CA PRO A 50 -14.14 3.19 15.94
C PRO A 50 -15.19 4.26 15.64
N PRO A 51 -15.80 4.96 16.62
CA PRO A 51 -16.78 6.01 16.35
C PRO A 51 -16.25 7.14 15.45
N LEU A 52 -14.98 7.53 15.61
CA LEU A 52 -14.35 8.54 14.77
C LEU A 52 -14.20 8.05 13.33
N VAL A 53 -13.72 6.81 13.17
CA VAL A 53 -13.50 6.21 11.85
C VAL A 53 -14.82 5.97 11.11
N THR A 54 -15.86 5.52 11.82
CA THR A 54 -17.16 5.22 11.21
C THR A 54 -17.94 6.48 10.83
N HIS A 55 -17.80 7.58 11.60
CA HIS A 55 -18.53 8.83 11.36
C HIS A 55 -17.65 9.96 10.84
N GLY A 56 -16.44 9.68 10.35
CA GLY A 56 -15.44 10.68 9.98
C GLY A 56 -15.95 11.75 9.00
N LEU A 57 -16.71 11.35 7.98
CA LEU A 57 -17.30 12.28 7.01
C LEU A 57 -18.35 13.22 7.63
N ALA A 58 -19.18 12.69 8.51
CA ALA A 58 -20.17 13.49 9.23
C ALA A 58 -19.51 14.46 10.21
N LEU A 59 -18.47 14.01 10.91
CA LEU A 59 -17.66 14.83 11.81
C LEU A 59 -16.89 15.90 11.04
N GLN A 60 -16.37 15.59 9.86
CA GLN A 60 -15.72 16.56 8.99
C GLN A 60 -16.72 17.63 8.53
N ALA A 61 -17.88 17.24 8.01
CA ALA A 61 -18.93 18.18 7.60
C ALA A 61 -19.41 19.05 8.77
N TRP A 62 -19.59 18.45 9.94
CA TRP A 62 -19.93 19.17 11.18
C TRP A 62 -18.82 20.16 11.59
N SER A 63 -17.54 19.75 11.53
CA SER A 63 -16.40 20.61 11.87
C SER A 63 -16.30 21.82 10.94
N GLN A 64 -16.59 21.64 9.65
CA GLN A 64 -16.60 22.74 8.68
C GLN A 64 -17.75 23.69 8.91
N ARG A 65 -18.91 23.16 9.33
CA ARG A 65 -20.07 23.99 9.68
C ARG A 65 -19.83 24.79 10.96
N LEU A 66 -19.13 24.23 11.94
CA LEU A 66 -18.86 24.88 13.22
C LEU A 66 -17.67 25.85 13.17
N LEU A 67 -16.53 25.42 12.63
CA LEU A 67 -15.26 26.16 12.66
C LEU A 67 -14.99 26.93 11.35
N GLY A 68 -15.78 26.69 10.31
CA GLY A 68 -15.50 27.17 8.95
C GLY A 68 -14.46 26.32 8.23
N SER A 69 -14.42 26.44 6.89
CA SER A 69 -13.55 25.65 6.02
C SER A 69 -12.06 25.89 6.27
N ARG A 70 -11.67 27.13 6.58
CA ARG A 70 -10.27 27.51 6.80
C ARG A 70 -9.67 26.88 8.05
N LEU A 71 -10.33 27.02 9.21
CA LEU A 71 -9.84 26.47 10.47
C LEU A 71 -9.97 24.95 10.51
N SER A 72 -11.10 24.40 10.04
CA SER A 72 -11.24 22.94 9.90
C SER A 72 -10.15 22.35 9.00
N GLY A 73 -9.87 22.99 7.86
CA GLY A 73 -8.79 22.60 6.96
C GLY A 73 -7.41 22.68 7.61
N ALA A 74 -7.09 23.78 8.30
CA ALA A 74 -5.81 23.94 9.01
C ALA A 74 -5.61 22.86 10.10
N LEU A 75 -6.67 22.51 10.84
CA LEU A 75 -6.61 21.45 11.85
C LEU A 75 -6.39 20.07 11.23
N LEU A 76 -7.09 19.76 10.13
CA LEU A 76 -6.88 18.52 9.39
C LEU A 76 -5.46 18.42 8.83
N ARG A 77 -4.93 19.55 8.31
CA ARG A 77 -3.56 19.67 7.81
C ARG A 77 -2.53 19.39 8.90
N ALA A 78 -2.71 19.98 10.08
CA ALA A 78 -1.80 19.80 11.21
C ALA A 78 -1.86 18.39 11.83
N SER A 79 -2.93 17.63 11.59
CA SER A 79 -3.18 16.31 12.20
C SER A 79 -3.07 15.16 11.20
N ILE A 80 -4.21 14.67 10.67
CA ILE A 80 -4.32 13.46 9.85
C ILE A 80 -3.59 13.64 8.52
N TYR A 81 -3.77 14.79 7.85
CA TYR A 81 -3.13 15.03 6.54
C TYR A 81 -1.62 15.15 6.70
N GLY A 82 -1.13 15.94 7.66
CA GLY A 82 0.30 16.04 7.94
C GLY A 82 0.95 14.74 8.42
N GLN A 83 0.17 13.71 8.75
CA GLN A 83 0.68 12.38 9.07
C GLN A 83 0.76 11.47 7.83
N PHE A 84 -0.24 11.49 6.94
CA PHE A 84 -0.39 10.48 5.87
C PHE A 84 -0.24 11.01 4.44
N VAL A 85 -0.24 12.34 4.25
CA VAL A 85 -0.24 13.00 2.93
C VAL A 85 1.06 13.79 2.79
N ALA A 86 1.77 13.68 1.67
CA ALA A 86 3.03 14.42 1.48
C ALA A 86 2.80 15.93 1.34
N GLY A 87 1.64 16.33 0.84
CA GLY A 87 1.32 17.73 0.62
C GLY A 87 0.12 17.93 -0.31
N GLU A 88 -0.43 19.13 -0.25
CA GLU A 88 -1.50 19.62 -1.13
C GLU A 88 -0.96 20.47 -2.29
N THR A 89 0.34 20.77 -2.31
CA THR A 89 0.97 21.49 -3.42
C THR A 89 2.14 20.69 -3.97
N ALA A 90 2.54 20.95 -5.22
CA ALA A 90 3.71 20.29 -5.80
C ALA A 90 4.97 20.60 -4.99
N GLU A 91 5.07 21.81 -4.43
CA GLU A 91 6.18 22.25 -3.58
C GLU A 91 6.21 21.49 -2.25
N GLU A 92 5.07 21.35 -1.57
CA GLU A 92 4.96 20.57 -0.33
C GLU A 92 5.31 19.10 -0.57
N VAL A 93 4.78 18.51 -1.65
CA VAL A 93 5.10 17.13 -2.05
C VAL A 93 6.60 16.98 -2.33
N THR A 94 7.20 17.93 -3.05
CA THR A 94 8.64 17.90 -3.35
C THR A 94 9.49 18.00 -2.08
N GLY A 95 9.13 18.87 -1.13
CA GLY A 95 9.82 19.01 0.15
C GLY A 95 9.74 17.72 0.99
N CYS A 96 8.56 17.11 1.09
CA CYS A 96 8.38 15.83 1.77
C CYS A 96 9.22 14.73 1.11
N VAL A 97 9.21 14.64 -0.21
CA VAL A 97 10.00 13.66 -0.97
C VAL A 97 11.49 13.83 -0.74
N GLN A 98 12.00 15.06 -0.71
CA GLN A 98 13.40 15.35 -0.42
C GLN A 98 13.78 14.88 0.99
N GLN A 99 12.92 15.10 1.99
CA GLN A 99 13.14 14.59 3.35
C GLN A 99 13.19 13.06 3.37
N LEU A 100 12.24 12.37 2.73
CA LEU A 100 12.23 10.91 2.67
C LEU A 100 13.51 10.36 2.01
N LYS A 101 14.01 11.01 0.96
CA LYS A 101 15.28 10.63 0.31
C LYS A 101 16.49 10.74 1.23
N THR A 102 16.55 11.75 2.11
CA THR A 102 17.63 11.85 3.10
C THR A 102 17.64 10.68 4.09
N LEU A 103 16.52 9.98 4.21
CA LEU A 103 16.34 8.79 5.05
C LEU A 103 16.50 7.48 4.27
N GLY A 104 17.00 7.55 3.03
CA GLY A 104 17.18 6.38 2.15
C GLY A 104 15.88 5.86 1.52
N LEU A 105 14.79 6.60 1.64
CA LEU A 105 13.46 6.19 1.17
C LEU A 105 13.14 6.84 -0.19
N ARG A 106 12.50 6.08 -1.06
CA ARG A 106 12.10 6.54 -2.39
C ARG A 106 10.61 6.85 -2.42
N PRO A 107 10.16 7.91 -3.11
CA PRO A 107 8.76 8.21 -3.20
C PRO A 107 8.04 7.28 -4.18
N LEU A 108 6.80 6.97 -3.87
CA LEU A 108 5.84 6.36 -4.76
C LEU A 108 4.59 7.22 -4.70
N LEU A 109 4.29 7.95 -5.78
CA LEU A 109 3.08 8.79 -5.82
C LEU A 109 1.86 7.97 -6.23
N ALA A 110 0.73 8.25 -5.59
CA ALA A 110 -0.56 7.69 -5.98
C ALA A 110 -1.46 8.75 -6.62
N VAL A 111 -2.53 8.34 -7.29
CA VAL A 111 -3.69 9.22 -7.45
C VAL A 111 -4.82 8.60 -6.63
N PRO A 112 -5.28 9.26 -5.55
CA PRO A 112 -6.23 8.66 -4.61
C PRO A 112 -7.62 8.37 -5.19
N THR A 113 -7.88 8.83 -6.41
CA THR A 113 -9.20 8.73 -7.03
C THR A 113 -9.56 7.28 -7.32
N GLU A 114 -10.78 6.91 -6.93
CA GLU A 114 -11.43 5.65 -7.25
C GLU A 114 -12.94 5.89 -7.37
N GLU A 115 -13.64 5.03 -8.08
CA GLU A 115 -15.11 5.01 -8.05
C GLU A 115 -15.54 3.92 -7.07
N GLU A 116 -16.33 4.30 -6.06
CA GLU A 116 -16.91 3.31 -5.15
C GLU A 116 -18.06 2.57 -5.87
N PRO A 117 -18.10 1.22 -5.79
CA PRO A 117 -19.21 0.44 -6.30
C PRO A 117 -20.55 0.94 -5.74
N ASP A 118 -21.57 0.99 -6.60
CA ASP A 118 -22.95 1.30 -6.23
C ASP A 118 -23.17 2.73 -5.67
N SER A 119 -22.21 3.64 -5.87
CA SER A 119 -22.40 5.05 -5.53
C SER A 119 -23.44 5.71 -6.46
N ALA A 120 -24.33 6.53 -5.89
CA ALA A 120 -25.40 7.20 -6.63
C ALA A 120 -24.91 8.30 -7.61
N VAL A 121 -23.60 8.58 -7.64
CA VAL A 121 -23.03 9.61 -8.51
C VAL A 121 -22.92 9.05 -9.92
N LYS A 122 -23.73 9.56 -10.85
CA LYS A 122 -23.56 9.31 -12.28
C LYS A 122 -22.27 9.99 -12.76
N THR A 123 -21.17 9.26 -12.78
CA THR A 123 -19.89 9.70 -13.34
C THR A 123 -19.98 9.68 -14.87
N GLY A 124 -19.94 10.85 -15.49
CA GLY A 124 -19.91 10.97 -16.96
C GLY A 124 -18.48 10.83 -17.51
N GLU A 125 -18.35 10.67 -18.83
CA GLU A 125 -17.06 10.64 -19.55
C GLU A 125 -16.12 11.79 -19.17
N ALA A 126 -16.66 12.99 -18.96
CA ALA A 126 -15.88 14.16 -18.56
C ALA A 126 -15.14 13.98 -17.22
N TRP A 127 -15.70 13.19 -16.30
CA TRP A 127 -15.06 12.86 -15.02
C TRP A 127 -13.84 11.98 -15.22
N TYR A 128 -13.98 10.90 -16.01
CA TYR A 128 -12.85 10.02 -16.35
C TYR A 128 -11.75 10.75 -17.14
N GLU A 129 -12.12 11.68 -18.03
CA GLU A 129 -11.14 12.53 -18.71
C GLU A 129 -10.43 13.51 -17.75
N GLY A 130 -11.13 13.99 -16.72
CA GLY A 130 -10.54 14.76 -15.63
C GLY A 130 -9.52 13.95 -14.84
N ASN A 131 -9.86 12.71 -14.51
CA ASN A 131 -8.98 11.77 -13.81
C ASN A 131 -7.77 11.40 -14.66
N LEU A 132 -7.95 11.17 -15.96
CA LEU A 132 -6.84 10.97 -16.90
C LEU A 132 -5.86 12.15 -16.84
N ARG A 133 -6.35 13.39 -16.93
CA ARG A 133 -5.48 14.58 -16.82
C ARG A 133 -4.74 14.64 -15.48
N ALA A 134 -5.39 14.25 -14.37
CA ALA A 134 -4.74 14.20 -13.06
C ALA A 134 -3.64 13.13 -13.01
N MET A 135 -3.87 11.95 -13.61
CA MET A 135 -2.88 10.88 -13.68
C MET A 135 -1.67 11.27 -14.54
N LEU A 136 -1.88 11.90 -15.70
CA LEU A 136 -0.78 12.38 -16.54
C LEU A 136 0.09 13.42 -15.80
N ARG A 137 -0.53 14.36 -15.08
CA ARG A 137 0.22 15.30 -14.22
C ARG A 137 0.97 14.60 -13.08
N CYS A 138 0.38 13.56 -12.49
CA CYS A 138 1.05 12.78 -11.44
C CYS A 138 2.29 12.04 -11.99
N VAL A 139 2.23 11.53 -13.22
CA VAL A 139 3.40 10.98 -13.93
C VAL A 139 4.48 12.07 -14.09
N ASP A 140 4.11 13.26 -14.56
CA ASP A 140 5.06 14.37 -14.76
C ASP A 140 5.72 14.78 -13.43
N LEU A 141 4.93 14.91 -12.36
CA LEU A 141 5.43 15.19 -11.02
C LEU A 141 6.38 14.07 -10.54
N SER A 142 5.99 12.81 -10.69
CA SER A 142 6.79 11.66 -10.31
C SER A 142 8.16 11.68 -11.00
N ARG A 143 8.20 12.09 -12.28
CA ARG A 143 9.43 12.30 -13.03
C ARG A 143 10.27 13.46 -12.51
N GLY A 144 9.63 14.61 -12.27
CA GLY A 144 10.30 15.82 -11.75
C GLY A 144 10.94 15.64 -10.38
N LEU A 145 10.48 14.66 -9.59
CA LEU A 145 11.01 14.38 -8.26
C LEU A 145 12.39 13.71 -8.26
N LEU A 146 13.02 13.31 -9.38
CA LEU A 146 14.37 12.75 -9.41
C LEU A 146 15.39 13.67 -10.12
N GLU A 147 16.39 14.17 -9.38
CA GLU A 147 17.45 15.04 -9.92
C GLU A 147 18.52 14.28 -10.74
N THR A 148 18.70 12.98 -10.50
CA THR A 148 19.70 12.16 -11.22
C THR A 148 19.07 10.92 -11.85
N PRO A 149 19.18 10.71 -13.18
CA PRO A 149 18.84 9.44 -13.81
C PRO A 149 19.90 8.38 -13.42
N GLY A 150 19.74 7.80 -12.24
CA GLY A 150 20.55 6.68 -11.77
C GLY A 150 20.18 5.38 -12.49
N ARG A 151 21.16 4.49 -12.65
CA ARG A 151 21.07 3.26 -13.46
C ARG A 151 20.19 2.13 -12.89
N THR A 152 19.55 2.30 -11.74
CA THR A 152 18.66 1.29 -11.14
C THR A 152 17.66 1.91 -10.16
N GLY A 153 16.44 2.12 -10.64
CA GLY A 153 15.34 2.61 -9.81
C GLY A 153 14.26 3.29 -10.62
N ASP A 154 13.48 2.51 -11.36
CA ASP A 154 12.36 3.07 -12.10
C ASP A 154 11.34 3.67 -11.14
N ILE A 155 10.92 4.90 -11.44
CA ILE A 155 9.92 5.61 -10.66
C ILE A 155 8.62 4.82 -10.72
N LEU A 156 7.94 4.67 -9.60
CA LEU A 156 6.69 3.92 -9.53
C LEU A 156 5.54 4.86 -9.18
N MET A 157 4.41 4.69 -9.86
CA MET A 157 3.17 5.39 -9.59
C MET A 157 2.03 4.39 -9.43
N GLN A 158 1.16 4.62 -8.45
CA GLN A 158 -0.06 3.82 -8.27
C GLN A 158 -1.21 4.34 -9.13
N LEU A 159 -1.96 3.40 -9.72
CA LEU A 159 -3.12 3.64 -10.55
C LEU A 159 -4.26 2.71 -10.12
N LYS A 160 -5.48 3.25 -10.03
CA LYS A 160 -6.71 2.49 -9.87
C LYS A 160 -7.49 2.51 -11.17
N ILE A 161 -7.94 1.34 -11.64
CA ILE A 161 -8.65 1.27 -12.92
C ILE A 161 -10.01 1.95 -12.81
N THR A 162 -10.68 1.89 -11.66
CA THR A 162 -11.99 2.51 -11.48
C THR A 162 -11.98 4.04 -11.56
N ALA A 163 -10.81 4.68 -11.49
CA ALA A 163 -10.67 6.09 -11.80
C ALA A 163 -10.73 6.39 -13.31
N LEU A 164 -10.55 5.37 -14.16
CA LEU A 164 -10.52 5.44 -15.62
C LEU A 164 -11.49 4.46 -16.28
N ALA A 165 -12.39 3.83 -15.56
CA ALA A 165 -13.41 2.91 -16.08
C ALA A 165 -14.54 2.77 -15.06
N SER A 166 -15.79 2.70 -15.48
CA SER A 166 -16.90 2.60 -14.53
C SER A 166 -16.92 1.28 -13.78
N THR A 167 -17.32 1.33 -12.51
CA THR A 167 -17.50 0.11 -11.70
C THR A 167 -18.61 -0.77 -12.28
N GLN A 168 -19.66 -0.17 -12.82
CA GLN A 168 -20.77 -0.88 -13.47
C GLN A 168 -20.28 -1.71 -14.67
N LEU A 169 -19.52 -1.10 -15.59
CA LEU A 169 -18.94 -1.83 -16.73
C LEU A 169 -17.99 -2.94 -16.23
N CYS A 170 -17.17 -2.65 -15.22
CA CYS A 170 -16.25 -3.63 -14.66
C CYS A 170 -16.97 -4.83 -14.04
N LYS A 171 -18.12 -4.63 -13.38
CA LYS A 171 -18.96 -5.71 -12.83
C LYS A 171 -19.55 -6.58 -13.94
N GLU A 172 -20.06 -5.96 -15.01
CA GLU A 172 -20.64 -6.68 -16.15
C GLU A 172 -19.60 -7.52 -16.86
N LEU A 173 -18.43 -6.95 -17.16
CA LEU A 173 -17.29 -7.67 -17.71
C LEU A 173 -16.84 -8.81 -16.79
N THR A 174 -16.81 -8.60 -15.46
CA THR A 174 -16.42 -9.64 -14.50
C THR A 174 -17.39 -10.83 -14.56
N SER A 175 -18.69 -10.55 -14.66
CA SER A 175 -19.73 -11.59 -14.77
C SER A 175 -19.54 -12.48 -16.00
N TRP A 176 -18.93 -11.94 -17.06
CA TRP A 176 -18.60 -12.67 -18.27
C TRP A 176 -17.26 -13.40 -18.17
N VAL A 177 -16.22 -12.74 -17.67
CA VAL A 177 -14.87 -13.31 -17.49
C VAL A 177 -14.88 -14.54 -16.58
N ARG A 178 -15.80 -14.59 -15.61
CA ARG A 178 -15.96 -15.74 -14.70
C ARG A 178 -16.66 -16.95 -15.33
N ARG A 179 -17.27 -16.82 -16.51
CA ARG A 179 -17.99 -17.94 -17.14
C ARG A 179 -17.01 -19.00 -17.64
N PRO A 180 -17.28 -20.30 -17.42
CA PRO A 180 -16.48 -21.37 -18.01
C PRO A 180 -16.58 -21.33 -19.55
N GLY A 181 -15.45 -21.18 -20.24
CA GLY A 181 -15.37 -21.21 -21.70
C GLY A 181 -14.42 -20.16 -22.29
N ASP A 182 -13.77 -20.48 -23.40
CA ASP A 182 -12.86 -19.56 -24.12
C ASP A 182 -13.66 -18.51 -24.90
N SER A 183 -14.16 -17.48 -24.22
CA SER A 183 -14.68 -16.30 -24.92
C SER A 183 -13.50 -15.51 -25.49
N LEU A 184 -13.15 -15.79 -26.75
CA LEU A 184 -12.13 -15.07 -27.52
C LEU A 184 -12.42 -13.55 -27.62
N GLU A 185 -13.65 -13.12 -27.33
CA GLU A 185 -14.04 -11.71 -27.34
C GLU A 185 -13.31 -10.85 -26.30
N LEU A 186 -12.96 -11.43 -25.15
CA LEU A 186 -12.30 -10.74 -24.05
C LEU A 186 -10.95 -11.35 -23.72
N SER A 187 -10.10 -11.50 -24.74
CA SER A 187 -8.71 -11.91 -24.55
C SER A 187 -7.77 -10.71 -24.35
N PRO A 188 -6.71 -10.84 -23.52
CA PRO A 188 -5.70 -9.79 -23.36
C PRO A 188 -5.12 -9.27 -24.69
N LYS A 189 -4.92 -10.17 -25.67
CA LYS A 189 -4.40 -9.82 -27.01
C LYS A 189 -5.36 -8.92 -27.78
N ARG A 190 -6.66 -9.29 -27.83
CA ARG A 190 -7.67 -8.51 -28.55
C ARG A 190 -7.87 -7.12 -27.93
N LEU A 191 -7.84 -7.03 -26.61
CA LEU A 191 -7.88 -5.74 -25.91
C LEU A 191 -6.64 -4.89 -26.20
N ALA A 192 -5.45 -5.49 -26.22
CA ALA A 192 -4.21 -4.81 -26.60
C ALA A 192 -4.24 -4.29 -28.06
N GLU A 193 -4.74 -5.08 -29.00
CA GLU A 193 -4.92 -4.68 -30.40
C GLU A 193 -5.92 -3.52 -30.56
N ALA A 194 -7.00 -3.51 -29.77
CA ALA A 194 -7.95 -2.42 -29.74
C ALA A 194 -7.32 -1.10 -29.24
N MET A 195 -6.44 -1.19 -28.23
CA MET A 195 -5.69 -0.03 -27.73
C MET A 195 -4.75 0.55 -28.80
N ASP A 196 -4.07 -0.29 -29.59
CA ASP A 196 -3.11 0.15 -30.62
C ASP A 196 -3.77 0.70 -31.87
N SER A 197 -4.79 -0.01 -32.37
CA SER A 197 -5.42 0.33 -33.63
C SER A 197 -6.39 1.51 -33.50
N GLY A 198 -6.83 1.82 -32.28
CA GLY A 198 -7.91 2.77 -32.02
C GLY A 198 -9.26 2.36 -32.63
N ARG A 199 -9.36 1.15 -33.19
CA ARG A 199 -10.59 0.64 -33.80
C ARG A 199 -11.60 0.27 -32.74
N ASP A 200 -12.88 0.39 -33.09
CA ASP A 200 -13.99 0.05 -32.21
C ASP A 200 -13.95 -1.43 -31.83
N LEU A 201 -13.70 -1.70 -30.56
CA LEU A 201 -13.92 -3.01 -29.97
C LEU A 201 -15.42 -3.21 -29.75
N GLN A 202 -15.98 -4.22 -30.41
CA GLN A 202 -17.37 -4.65 -30.19
C GLN A 202 -17.39 -5.96 -29.41
N VAL A 203 -17.98 -5.91 -28.23
CA VAL A 203 -18.22 -7.07 -27.37
C VAL A 203 -19.72 -7.36 -27.42
N SER A 204 -20.09 -8.58 -27.80
CA SER A 204 -21.46 -8.92 -28.22
C SER A 204 -22.50 -8.81 -27.11
N PHE A 205 -22.09 -9.01 -25.86
CA PHE A 205 -22.98 -8.94 -24.69
C PHE A 205 -23.10 -7.55 -24.09
N LEU A 206 -22.31 -6.58 -24.57
CA LEU A 206 -22.40 -5.18 -24.17
C LEU A 206 -23.30 -4.42 -25.15
N ASN A 207 -24.06 -3.46 -24.64
CA ASN A 207 -24.81 -2.54 -25.49
C ASN A 207 -23.88 -1.49 -26.14
N THR A 208 -24.41 -0.68 -27.06
CA THR A 208 -23.63 0.32 -27.80
C THR A 208 -22.95 1.36 -26.90
N GLU A 209 -23.61 1.78 -25.82
CA GLU A 209 -23.05 2.75 -24.87
C GLU A 209 -21.92 2.13 -24.04
N GLN A 210 -22.10 0.89 -23.58
CA GLN A 210 -21.10 0.13 -22.84
C GLN A 210 -19.86 -0.18 -23.69
N ASN A 211 -20.04 -0.58 -24.95
CA ASN A 211 -18.92 -0.78 -25.88
C ASN A 211 -18.17 0.53 -26.13
N ARG A 212 -18.88 1.65 -26.29
CA ARG A 212 -18.24 2.98 -26.41
C ARG A 212 -17.46 3.35 -25.15
N HIS A 213 -18.04 3.10 -23.97
CA HIS A 213 -17.38 3.37 -22.69
C HIS A 213 -16.16 2.46 -22.46
N LEU A 214 -16.24 1.19 -22.86
CA LEU A 214 -15.11 0.25 -22.83
C LEU A 214 -13.97 0.76 -23.73
N GLN A 215 -14.28 1.13 -24.98
CA GLN A 215 -13.29 1.69 -25.91
C GLN A 215 -12.63 2.95 -25.35
N ALA A 216 -13.42 3.87 -24.79
CA ALA A 216 -12.91 5.08 -24.15
C ALA A 216 -12.01 4.74 -22.95
N SER A 217 -12.40 3.76 -22.13
CA SER A 217 -11.61 3.31 -20.97
C SER A 217 -10.28 2.67 -21.38
N LEU A 218 -10.28 1.83 -22.42
CA LEU A 218 -9.06 1.27 -23.00
C LEU A 218 -8.12 2.36 -23.53
N SER A 219 -8.68 3.37 -24.22
CA SER A 219 -7.92 4.54 -24.71
C SER A 219 -7.29 5.34 -23.56
N ARG A 220 -8.06 5.61 -22.49
CA ARG A 220 -7.55 6.31 -21.29
C ARG A 220 -6.41 5.54 -20.63
N LEU A 221 -6.59 4.24 -20.39
CA LEU A 221 -5.56 3.37 -19.81
C LEU A 221 -4.31 3.33 -20.68
N HIS A 222 -4.46 3.12 -22.00
CA HIS A 222 -3.36 3.11 -22.95
C HIS A 222 -2.56 4.42 -22.93
N ARG A 223 -3.25 5.57 -22.92
CA ARG A 223 -2.63 6.91 -22.87
C ARG A 223 -1.81 7.12 -21.60
N VAL A 224 -2.30 6.68 -20.43
CA VAL A 224 -1.52 6.78 -19.18
C VAL A 224 -0.26 5.94 -19.26
N VAL A 225 -0.36 4.69 -19.74
CA VAL A 225 0.82 3.80 -19.82
C VAL A 225 1.83 4.31 -20.85
N GLN A 226 1.36 4.81 -21.99
CA GLN A 226 2.20 5.40 -23.01
C GLN A 226 2.96 6.62 -22.47
N HIS A 227 2.28 7.53 -21.77
CA HIS A 227 2.90 8.70 -21.16
C HIS A 227 3.86 8.34 -20.03
N ALA A 228 3.46 7.42 -19.15
CA ALA A 228 4.30 6.92 -18.05
C ALA A 228 5.59 6.29 -18.58
N ARG A 229 5.51 5.45 -19.61
CA ARG A 229 6.68 4.88 -20.27
C ARG A 229 7.59 5.95 -20.88
N ALA A 230 7.03 6.95 -21.56
CA ALA A 230 7.79 8.06 -22.13
C ALA A 230 8.52 8.88 -21.05
N GLN A 231 7.96 8.95 -19.83
CA GLN A 231 8.55 9.60 -18.67
C GLN A 231 9.37 8.65 -17.78
N HIS A 232 9.62 7.40 -18.20
CA HIS A 232 10.32 6.39 -17.39
C HIS A 232 9.68 6.13 -16.01
N VAL A 233 8.34 6.15 -15.96
CA VAL A 233 7.53 5.82 -14.80
C VAL A 233 6.82 4.48 -15.04
N ARG A 234 6.99 3.53 -14.12
CA ARG A 234 6.28 2.24 -14.07
C ARG A 234 4.98 2.41 -13.29
N LEU A 235 3.93 1.70 -13.73
CA LEU A 235 2.59 1.79 -13.16
C LEU A 235 2.26 0.55 -12.34
N LEU A 236 1.85 0.77 -11.09
CA LEU A 236 1.35 -0.24 -10.16
C LEU A 236 -0.17 -0.16 -10.16
N VAL A 237 -0.83 -1.13 -10.80
CA VAL A 237 -2.28 -1.17 -10.81
C VAL A 237 -2.78 -1.81 -9.53
N ASP A 238 -3.56 -1.06 -8.77
CA ASP A 238 -4.12 -1.50 -7.51
C ASP A 238 -5.24 -2.52 -7.72
N ALA A 239 -5.30 -3.50 -6.83
CA ALA A 239 -6.44 -4.39 -6.71
C ALA A 239 -7.50 -3.72 -5.83
N GLU A 240 -8.76 -3.93 -6.19
CA GLU A 240 -9.92 -3.28 -5.58
C GLU A 240 -10.82 -4.37 -4.99
N TYR A 241 -12.11 -4.34 -5.29
CA TYR A 241 -13.13 -5.28 -4.82
C TYR A 241 -13.11 -6.60 -5.62
N THR A 242 -13.44 -7.73 -4.97
CA THR A 242 -13.48 -9.05 -5.64
C THR A 242 -14.45 -9.09 -6.82
N SER A 243 -15.52 -8.29 -6.77
CA SER A 243 -16.50 -8.12 -7.85
C SER A 243 -15.95 -7.42 -9.10
N LEU A 244 -14.82 -6.71 -8.98
CA LEU A 244 -14.17 -5.96 -10.07
C LEU A 244 -12.87 -6.64 -10.53
N ASN A 245 -12.12 -7.24 -9.60
CA ASN A 245 -10.76 -7.73 -9.81
C ASN A 245 -10.56 -8.63 -11.05
N PRO A 246 -11.50 -9.50 -11.47
CA PRO A 246 -11.36 -10.26 -12.72
C PRO A 246 -11.22 -9.37 -13.96
N THR A 247 -12.06 -8.34 -14.09
CA THR A 247 -11.94 -7.35 -15.18
C THR A 247 -10.67 -6.52 -15.03
N LEU A 248 -10.35 -6.07 -13.82
CA LEU A 248 -9.14 -5.29 -13.58
C LEU A 248 -7.89 -6.09 -14.00
N SER A 249 -7.81 -7.35 -13.60
CA SER A 249 -6.70 -8.25 -13.97
C SER A 249 -6.64 -8.51 -15.47
N LEU A 250 -7.79 -8.63 -16.14
CA LEU A 250 -7.85 -8.75 -17.61
C LEU A 250 -7.30 -7.51 -18.31
N LEU A 251 -7.67 -6.31 -17.84
CA LEU A 251 -7.17 -5.05 -18.39
C LEU A 251 -5.68 -4.88 -18.13
N VAL A 252 -5.18 -5.25 -16.96
CA VAL A 252 -3.73 -5.27 -16.65
C VAL A 252 -3.00 -6.27 -17.55
N ALA A 253 -3.56 -7.46 -17.78
CA ALA A 253 -2.99 -8.45 -18.69
C ALA A 253 -2.93 -7.92 -20.14
N ALA A 254 -3.95 -7.20 -20.61
CA ALA A 254 -3.95 -6.55 -21.91
C ALA A 254 -2.86 -5.49 -22.03
N LEU A 255 -2.73 -4.63 -21.00
CA LEU A 255 -1.65 -3.66 -20.91
C LEU A 255 -0.28 -4.32 -20.86
N ALA A 256 -0.13 -5.43 -20.15
CA ALA A 256 1.12 -6.19 -20.07
C ALA A 256 1.48 -6.82 -21.43
N VAL A 257 0.52 -7.40 -22.15
CA VAL A 257 0.74 -7.88 -23.54
C VAL A 257 1.29 -6.77 -24.41
N ARG A 258 0.77 -5.55 -24.24
CA ARG A 258 1.18 -4.41 -25.05
C ARG A 258 2.52 -3.80 -24.65
N TRP A 259 2.77 -3.68 -23.35
CA TRP A 259 3.83 -2.83 -22.83
C TRP A 259 4.93 -3.58 -22.10
N ASN A 260 4.72 -4.80 -21.59
CA ASN A 260 5.71 -5.50 -20.77
C ASN A 260 6.70 -6.38 -21.56
N SER A 261 7.10 -5.97 -22.75
CA SER A 261 8.18 -6.65 -23.47
C SER A 261 9.50 -6.55 -22.69
N PRO A 262 10.19 -7.65 -22.37
CA PRO A 262 11.50 -7.61 -21.73
C PRO A 262 12.54 -6.81 -22.54
N ARG A 263 12.43 -6.82 -23.88
CA ARG A 263 13.33 -6.08 -24.79
C ARG A 263 13.19 -4.57 -24.65
N GLU A 264 12.06 -4.11 -24.12
CA GLU A 264 11.75 -2.70 -23.92
C GLU A 264 11.93 -2.27 -22.46
N GLY A 265 12.61 -3.07 -21.65
CA GLY A 265 12.86 -2.77 -20.24
C GLY A 265 11.63 -2.94 -19.35
N GLY A 266 10.65 -3.77 -19.73
CA GLY A 266 9.51 -4.12 -18.88
C GLY A 266 9.92 -4.82 -17.56
N PRO A 267 9.01 -4.93 -16.58
CA PRO A 267 7.56 -4.68 -16.66
C PRO A 267 7.20 -3.20 -16.42
N TRP A 268 6.48 -2.61 -17.37
CA TRP A 268 5.98 -1.22 -17.26
C TRP A 268 4.67 -1.13 -16.49
N VAL A 269 3.87 -2.19 -16.54
CA VAL A 269 2.58 -2.31 -15.85
C VAL A 269 2.62 -3.51 -14.92
N TRP A 270 2.27 -3.29 -13.66
CA TRP A 270 2.32 -4.28 -12.60
C TRP A 270 0.92 -4.54 -12.08
N ASN A 271 0.65 -5.76 -11.66
CA ASN A 271 -0.63 -6.14 -11.05
C ASN A 271 -0.48 -6.32 -9.54
N THR A 272 -1.56 -6.07 -8.79
CA THR A 272 -1.60 -6.25 -7.33
C THR A 272 -2.32 -7.54 -6.94
N TYR A 273 -1.73 -8.31 -6.04
CA TYR A 273 -2.29 -9.58 -5.55
C TYR A 273 -2.56 -9.48 -4.05
N GLN A 274 -3.81 -9.74 -3.65
CA GLN A 274 -4.31 -9.59 -2.29
C GLN A 274 -4.32 -10.94 -1.55
N ALA A 275 -3.32 -11.20 -0.71
CA ALA A 275 -3.14 -12.50 -0.04
C ALA A 275 -4.26 -12.88 0.95
N TYR A 276 -5.11 -11.94 1.35
CA TYR A 276 -6.31 -12.21 2.15
C TYR A 276 -7.41 -12.97 1.38
N LEU A 277 -7.31 -13.15 0.05
CA LEU A 277 -8.25 -13.98 -0.71
C LEU A 277 -7.76 -15.41 -0.79
N LYS A 278 -8.69 -16.36 -0.67
CA LYS A 278 -8.40 -17.81 -0.72
C LYS A 278 -7.76 -18.25 -2.04
N ASP A 279 -8.09 -17.59 -3.15
CA ASP A 279 -7.64 -17.97 -4.49
C ASP A 279 -6.32 -17.32 -4.94
N THR A 280 -5.76 -16.40 -4.15
CA THR A 280 -4.63 -15.55 -4.59
C THR A 280 -3.38 -16.35 -4.94
N TYR A 281 -3.03 -17.40 -4.20
CA TYR A 281 -1.86 -18.23 -4.50
C TYR A 281 -1.98 -18.88 -5.89
N GLU A 282 -3.12 -19.49 -6.19
CA GLU A 282 -3.35 -20.16 -7.48
C GLU A 282 -3.46 -19.17 -8.63
N ARG A 283 -4.08 -18.00 -8.40
CA ARG A 283 -4.14 -16.93 -9.39
C ARG A 283 -2.74 -16.40 -9.71
N LEU A 284 -1.94 -16.10 -8.70
CA LEU A 284 -0.57 -15.64 -8.86
C LEU A 284 0.30 -16.64 -9.63
N ARG A 285 0.21 -17.93 -9.28
CA ARG A 285 0.90 -19.01 -9.99
C ARG A 285 0.50 -19.10 -11.46
N ARG A 286 -0.80 -19.01 -11.74
CA ARG A 286 -1.35 -19.06 -13.12
C ARG A 286 -0.86 -17.89 -13.96
N ASP A 287 -0.92 -16.68 -13.40
CA ASP A 287 -0.58 -15.44 -14.10
C ASP A 287 0.92 -15.34 -14.37
N ALA A 288 1.77 -15.70 -13.40
CA ALA A 288 3.21 -15.82 -13.60
C ALA A 288 3.52 -16.79 -14.74
N GLY A 289 2.92 -18.00 -14.71
CA GLY A 289 3.08 -18.97 -15.79
C GLY A 289 2.54 -18.49 -17.15
N ALA A 290 1.49 -17.66 -17.16
CA ALA A 290 0.95 -17.08 -18.39
C ALA A 290 1.88 -16.02 -18.98
N ALA A 291 2.43 -15.13 -18.16
CA ALA A 291 3.44 -14.16 -18.58
C ALA A 291 4.68 -14.87 -19.14
N ASP A 292 5.09 -15.96 -18.49
CA ASP A 292 6.21 -16.79 -18.92
C ASP A 292 6.01 -17.40 -20.30
N ARG A 293 4.86 -18.05 -20.53
CA ARG A 293 4.51 -18.62 -21.84
C ARG A 293 4.38 -17.54 -22.92
N ALA A 294 3.97 -16.33 -22.55
CA ALA A 294 3.87 -15.20 -23.46
C ALA A 294 5.20 -14.48 -23.70
N GLY A 295 6.28 -14.83 -22.98
CA GLY A 295 7.57 -14.15 -23.07
C GLY A 295 7.55 -12.70 -22.56
N LEU A 296 6.63 -12.38 -21.65
CA LEU A 296 6.45 -11.04 -21.08
C LEU A 296 7.22 -10.90 -19.77
N ALA A 297 7.65 -9.67 -19.46
CA ALA A 297 8.10 -9.32 -18.13
C ALA A 297 6.90 -9.24 -17.17
N PHE A 298 7.06 -9.74 -15.96
CA PHE A 298 5.99 -9.87 -14.97
C PHE A 298 6.26 -8.99 -13.75
N GLY A 299 5.32 -8.12 -13.40
CA GLY A 299 5.43 -7.21 -12.26
C GLY A 299 4.32 -7.46 -11.25
N VAL A 300 4.70 -7.70 -9.99
CA VAL A 300 3.78 -8.07 -8.91
C VAL A 300 3.91 -7.12 -7.73
N LYS A 301 2.79 -6.57 -7.26
CA LYS A 301 2.67 -5.96 -5.93
C LYS A 301 1.92 -6.91 -5.02
N LEU A 302 2.60 -7.47 -4.03
CA LEU A 302 1.99 -8.42 -3.09
C LEU A 302 1.58 -7.69 -1.81
N VAL A 303 0.27 -7.69 -1.52
CA VAL A 303 -0.34 -7.08 -0.33
C VAL A 303 -1.15 -8.12 0.45
N ARG A 304 -1.53 -7.82 1.70
CA ARG A 304 -2.58 -8.59 2.39
C ARG A 304 -3.95 -8.31 1.76
N GLY A 305 -4.42 -7.07 1.85
CA GLY A 305 -5.71 -6.63 1.32
C GLY A 305 -6.25 -5.44 2.13
N ALA A 306 -7.16 -4.66 1.55
CA ALA A 306 -7.69 -3.44 2.17
C ALA A 306 -9.23 -3.41 2.30
N TYR A 307 -9.93 -4.43 1.81
CA TYR A 307 -11.39 -4.46 1.71
C TYR A 307 -12.04 -5.58 2.54
N LEU A 308 -11.33 -6.19 3.51
CA LEU A 308 -11.71 -7.41 4.23
C LEU A 308 -13.14 -7.36 4.79
N ASP A 309 -13.45 -6.32 5.58
CA ASP A 309 -14.77 -6.18 6.19
C ASP A 309 -15.88 -5.99 5.14
N LYS A 310 -15.60 -5.24 4.05
CA LYS A 310 -16.57 -5.00 2.98
C LYS A 310 -16.86 -6.30 2.21
N GLU A 311 -15.84 -7.11 1.95
CA GLU A 311 -16.00 -8.42 1.28
C GLU A 311 -16.79 -9.41 2.15
N ARG A 312 -16.48 -9.47 3.45
CA ARG A 312 -17.21 -10.32 4.42
C ARG A 312 -18.67 -9.93 4.54
N GLU A 313 -18.94 -8.63 4.65
CA GLU A 313 -20.31 -8.12 4.73
C GLU A 313 -21.08 -8.41 3.44
N LEU A 314 -20.46 -8.23 2.27
CA LEU A 314 -21.07 -8.55 0.99
C LEU A 314 -21.41 -10.04 0.88
N ALA A 315 -20.49 -10.94 1.25
CA ALA A 315 -20.72 -12.38 1.23
C ALA A 315 -21.89 -12.78 2.14
N ARG A 316 -21.95 -12.20 3.35
CA ARG A 316 -23.04 -12.39 4.31
C ARG A 316 -24.39 -11.93 3.76
N LEU A 317 -24.44 -10.73 3.16
CA LEU A 317 -25.67 -10.17 2.58
C LEU A 317 -26.18 -10.98 1.38
N GLN A 318 -25.26 -11.55 0.59
CA GLN A 318 -25.59 -12.35 -0.58
C GLN A 318 -25.83 -13.83 -0.26
N GLY A 319 -25.53 -14.28 0.96
CA GLY A 319 -25.56 -15.71 1.32
C GLY A 319 -24.56 -16.55 0.52
N THR A 320 -23.44 -15.96 0.11
CA THR A 320 -22.37 -16.63 -0.66
C THR A 320 -21.18 -16.99 0.24
N GLU A 321 -20.28 -17.84 -0.25
CA GLU A 321 -19.05 -18.16 0.49
C GLU A 321 -18.16 -16.92 0.61
N ASP A 322 -17.65 -16.66 1.82
CA ASP A 322 -16.65 -15.63 2.06
C ASP A 322 -15.37 -15.93 1.24
N PRO A 323 -14.98 -15.06 0.30
CA PRO A 323 -13.79 -15.27 -0.54
C PRO A 323 -12.48 -15.05 0.24
N THR A 324 -12.56 -14.54 1.47
CA THR A 324 -11.40 -14.16 2.27
C THR A 324 -10.91 -15.29 3.18
N GLN A 325 -9.66 -15.18 3.63
CA GLN A 325 -9.10 -16.09 4.62
C GLN A 325 -9.88 -15.96 5.95
N PRO A 326 -10.01 -17.05 6.73
CA PRO A 326 -10.86 -17.06 7.92
C PRO A 326 -10.40 -16.06 8.98
N ASP A 327 -9.10 -15.87 9.14
CA ASP A 327 -8.52 -15.01 10.17
C ASP A 327 -7.20 -14.36 9.73
N TYR A 328 -6.65 -13.56 10.65
CA TYR A 328 -5.40 -12.84 10.47
C TYR A 328 -4.21 -13.79 10.22
N GLU A 329 -4.14 -14.92 10.93
CA GLU A 329 -3.02 -15.85 10.79
C GLU A 329 -3.08 -16.63 9.49
N ALA A 330 -4.27 -17.06 9.06
CA ALA A 330 -4.47 -17.63 7.74
C ALA A 330 -4.10 -16.64 6.62
N THR A 331 -4.37 -15.34 6.82
CA THR A 331 -3.91 -14.29 5.90
C THR A 331 -2.38 -14.17 5.89
N ASN A 332 -1.72 -14.25 7.04
CA ASN A 332 -0.26 -14.22 7.13
C ASN A 332 0.38 -15.43 6.44
N GLN A 333 -0.17 -16.63 6.67
CA GLN A 333 0.29 -17.86 6.01
C GLN A 333 0.10 -17.79 4.49
N SER A 334 -1.06 -17.29 4.04
CA SER A 334 -1.32 -17.05 2.61
C SER A 334 -0.33 -16.06 2.00
N TYR A 335 -0.04 -14.94 2.69
CA TYR A 335 0.96 -13.96 2.26
C TYR A 335 2.35 -14.59 2.17
N SER A 336 2.78 -15.30 3.21
CA SER A 336 4.07 -15.97 3.27
C SER A 336 4.25 -16.99 2.14
N ARG A 337 3.21 -17.77 1.82
CA ARG A 337 3.22 -18.71 0.69
C ARG A 337 3.32 -18.01 -0.68
N CYS A 338 2.59 -16.91 -0.87
CA CYS A 338 2.66 -16.12 -2.10
C CYS A 338 4.03 -15.43 -2.26
N LEU A 339 4.60 -14.94 -1.15
CA LEU A 339 5.92 -14.35 -1.11
C LEU A 339 6.99 -15.37 -1.51
N GLU A 340 6.95 -16.57 -0.92
CA GLU A 340 7.89 -17.65 -1.27
C GLU A 340 7.77 -18.06 -2.74
N LEU A 341 6.55 -18.19 -3.27
CA LEU A 341 6.33 -18.47 -4.69
C LEU A 341 7.01 -17.43 -5.58
N MET A 342 6.85 -16.15 -5.26
CA MET A 342 7.38 -15.05 -6.08
C MET A 342 8.88 -14.87 -5.95
N LEU A 343 9.45 -15.03 -4.74
CA LEU A 343 10.89 -14.97 -4.55
C LEU A 343 11.61 -16.05 -5.35
N ASN A 344 11.05 -17.27 -5.37
CA ASN A 344 11.56 -18.32 -6.25
C ASN A 344 11.42 -17.92 -7.73
N HIS A 345 10.28 -17.39 -8.18
CA HIS A 345 10.15 -16.93 -9.57
C HIS A 345 11.18 -15.83 -9.93
N VAL A 346 11.39 -14.86 -9.04
CA VAL A 346 12.38 -13.80 -9.22
C VAL A 346 13.79 -14.39 -9.34
N ALA A 347 14.18 -15.31 -8.46
CA ALA A 347 15.48 -15.96 -8.51
C ALA A 347 15.71 -16.73 -9.83
N HIS A 348 14.68 -17.40 -10.35
CA HIS A 348 14.78 -18.15 -11.62
C HIS A 348 14.74 -17.26 -12.86
N ARG A 349 13.98 -16.15 -12.83
CA ARG A 349 13.69 -15.30 -14.01
C ARG A 349 14.53 -14.02 -14.07
N GLY A 350 15.21 -13.69 -12.98
CA GLY A 350 16.04 -12.50 -12.83
C GLY A 350 15.31 -11.21 -13.22
N PRO A 351 15.86 -10.39 -14.13
CA PRO A 351 15.37 -9.04 -14.41
C PRO A 351 14.00 -8.99 -15.11
N THR A 352 13.43 -10.14 -15.48
CA THR A 352 12.12 -10.21 -16.16
C THR A 352 10.95 -10.44 -15.21
N CYS A 353 11.20 -10.68 -13.92
CA CYS A 353 10.17 -10.85 -12.91
C CYS A 353 10.45 -9.91 -11.74
N HIS A 354 9.54 -8.99 -11.45
CA HIS A 354 9.69 -7.98 -10.43
C HIS A 354 8.64 -8.12 -9.35
N LEU A 355 9.05 -7.88 -8.10
CA LEU A 355 8.23 -8.05 -6.91
C LEU A 355 8.32 -6.83 -6.00
N MET A 356 7.17 -6.29 -5.63
CA MET A 356 7.02 -5.37 -4.52
C MET A 356 6.47 -6.12 -3.31
N VAL A 357 7.27 -6.18 -2.25
CA VAL A 357 6.88 -6.67 -0.92
C VAL A 357 6.21 -5.53 -0.17
N ALA A 358 4.88 -5.40 -0.31
CA ALA A 358 4.11 -4.35 0.33
C ALA A 358 3.52 -4.84 1.66
N SER A 359 4.27 -4.64 2.76
CA SER A 359 3.90 -5.09 4.10
C SER A 359 4.60 -4.30 5.20
N HIS A 360 3.84 -3.80 6.18
CA HIS A 360 4.35 -3.21 7.42
C HIS A 360 4.66 -4.24 8.52
N ASN A 361 4.51 -5.53 8.24
CA ASN A 361 4.73 -6.59 9.22
C ASN A 361 6.20 -7.02 9.19
N GLU A 362 6.86 -6.86 10.33
CA GLU A 362 8.28 -7.17 10.52
C GLU A 362 8.65 -8.59 10.09
N GLU A 363 7.82 -9.58 10.42
CA GLU A 363 8.08 -10.99 10.07
C GLU A 363 8.05 -11.21 8.55
N SER A 364 7.14 -10.53 7.84
CA SER A 364 7.08 -10.58 6.38
C SER A 364 8.34 -9.96 5.75
N VAL A 365 8.82 -8.86 6.31
CA VAL A 365 10.05 -8.18 5.86
C VAL A 365 11.29 -9.04 6.16
N ARG A 366 11.33 -9.63 7.35
CA ARG A 366 12.39 -10.55 7.79
C ARG A 366 12.44 -11.79 6.89
N GLN A 367 11.29 -12.40 6.59
CA GLN A 367 11.19 -13.51 5.64
C GLN A 367 11.72 -13.10 4.27
N ALA A 368 11.26 -11.97 3.71
CA ALA A 368 11.67 -11.51 2.39
C ALA A 368 13.18 -11.29 2.30
N THR A 369 13.75 -10.50 3.23
CA THR A 369 15.18 -10.18 3.25
C THR A 369 16.05 -11.41 3.46
N LYS A 370 15.64 -12.33 4.34
CA LYS A 370 16.32 -13.62 4.53
C LYS A 370 16.33 -14.46 3.26
N ARG A 371 15.17 -14.64 2.63
CA ARG A 371 15.03 -15.45 1.42
C ARG A 371 15.73 -14.82 0.22
N MET A 372 15.77 -13.49 0.12
CA MET A 372 16.58 -12.79 -0.88
C MET A 372 18.06 -13.13 -0.75
N TRP A 373 18.60 -13.15 0.48
CA TRP A 373 19.98 -13.55 0.73
C TRP A 373 20.20 -15.04 0.42
N GLU A 374 19.31 -15.93 0.85
CA GLU A 374 19.42 -17.37 0.58
C GLU A 374 19.30 -17.75 -0.91
N LEU A 375 18.68 -16.89 -1.72
CA LEU A 375 18.48 -17.09 -3.16
C LEU A 375 19.44 -16.25 -4.02
N ASP A 376 20.42 -15.57 -3.40
CA ASP A 376 21.37 -14.67 -4.07
C ASP A 376 20.69 -13.59 -4.94
N ILE A 377 19.54 -13.07 -4.50
CA ILE A 377 18.81 -12.02 -5.22
C ILE A 377 19.50 -10.67 -4.97
N PRO A 378 19.91 -9.93 -6.03
CA PRO A 378 20.58 -8.65 -5.87
C PRO A 378 19.66 -7.62 -5.22
N LEU A 379 20.26 -6.82 -4.35
CA LEU A 379 19.55 -5.85 -3.50
C LEU A 379 19.08 -4.62 -4.30
N ASP A 380 19.87 -4.21 -5.30
CA ASP A 380 19.53 -3.22 -6.32
C ASP A 380 18.75 -3.83 -7.51
N GLY A 381 18.24 -5.05 -7.32
CA GLY A 381 17.60 -5.86 -8.33
C GLY A 381 16.08 -5.67 -8.45
N PRO A 382 15.35 -6.73 -8.84
CA PRO A 382 13.94 -6.64 -9.22
C PRO A 382 12.97 -6.63 -8.01
N ILE A 383 13.48 -6.52 -6.78
CA ILE A 383 12.67 -6.50 -5.56
C ILE A 383 12.71 -5.13 -4.91
N CYS A 384 11.53 -4.63 -4.54
CA CYS A 384 11.39 -3.41 -3.74
C CYS A 384 10.41 -3.65 -2.59
N PHE A 385 10.45 -2.79 -1.58
CA PHE A 385 9.55 -2.85 -0.42
C PHE A 385 8.59 -1.68 -0.47
N GLY A 386 7.30 -1.93 -0.26
CA GLY A 386 6.27 -0.89 -0.27
C GLY A 386 5.77 -0.60 1.15
N GLN A 387 5.80 0.67 1.58
CA GLN A 387 5.30 1.15 2.87
C GLN A 387 4.38 2.35 2.64
N LEU A 388 3.35 2.55 3.48
CA LEU A 388 2.57 3.79 3.51
C LEU A 388 3.28 4.89 4.31
N LEU A 389 3.23 6.13 3.82
CA LEU A 389 3.70 7.30 4.56
C LEU A 389 2.99 7.41 5.91
N GLY A 390 3.75 7.63 6.98
CA GLY A 390 3.21 7.83 8.33
C GLY A 390 2.77 6.54 9.05
N MET A 391 3.07 5.37 8.47
CA MET A 391 2.74 4.06 9.03
C MET A 391 4.01 3.24 9.29
N CYS A 392 4.11 2.68 10.50
CA CYS A 392 5.21 1.79 10.91
C CYS A 392 6.60 2.30 10.51
N ASP A 393 6.89 3.57 10.80
CA ASP A 393 8.14 4.23 10.38
C ASP A 393 9.39 3.48 10.81
N HIS A 394 9.37 2.76 11.93
CA HIS A 394 10.48 1.91 12.36
C HIS A 394 10.81 0.80 11.37
N VAL A 395 9.81 0.21 10.70
CA VAL A 395 10.02 -0.78 9.63
C VAL A 395 10.55 -0.09 8.38
N SER A 396 9.91 1.02 7.97
CA SER A 396 10.31 1.80 6.80
C SER A 396 11.76 2.27 6.89
N LEU A 397 12.13 2.88 8.02
CA LEU A 397 13.46 3.42 8.25
C LEU A 397 14.50 2.31 8.47
N ALA A 398 14.15 1.17 9.07
CA ALA A 398 15.07 0.03 9.12
C ALA A 398 15.40 -0.53 7.72
N LEU A 399 14.48 -0.37 6.75
CA LEU A 399 14.72 -0.71 5.34
C LEU A 399 15.50 0.36 4.58
N GLY A 400 15.36 1.64 4.97
CA GLY A 400 16.02 2.77 4.32
C GLY A 400 17.40 3.14 4.89
N MET A 401 17.62 2.88 6.17
CA MET A 401 18.85 3.22 6.87
C MET A 401 19.93 2.15 6.69
N ASN A 402 20.99 2.52 5.98
CA ASN A 402 22.33 2.00 6.21
C ASN A 402 23.04 2.93 7.21
N ASP A 403 23.49 2.37 8.33
CA ASP A 403 24.41 3.01 9.26
C ASP A 403 25.70 3.45 8.51
N PRO A 404 26.17 4.71 8.63
CA PRO A 404 27.41 5.17 7.98
C PRO A 404 28.70 4.65 8.65
N SER A 405 28.66 3.58 9.44
CA SER A 405 29.88 3.00 10.01
C SER A 405 30.71 2.25 8.95
N PRO A 406 32.05 2.26 9.03
CA PRO A 406 32.94 1.59 8.10
C PRO A 406 32.95 0.08 8.40
N SER A 407 31.81 -0.58 8.21
CA SER A 407 31.71 -2.04 8.27
C SER A 407 31.87 -2.63 6.86
N PRO A 408 32.70 -3.66 6.65
CA PRO A 408 33.01 -4.21 5.33
C PRO A 408 31.87 -5.08 4.76
N HIS A 409 30.63 -4.89 5.20
CA HIS A 409 29.51 -5.79 4.93
C HIS A 409 28.31 -5.02 4.37
N PRO A 410 27.78 -5.38 3.18
CA PRO A 410 26.59 -4.73 2.64
C PRO A 410 25.36 -5.14 3.45
N HIS A 411 24.89 -4.22 4.29
CA HIS A 411 23.57 -4.26 4.92
C HIS A 411 22.50 -4.01 3.87
N VAL A 412 21.43 -4.81 3.91
CA VAL A 412 20.39 -5.02 2.88
C VAL A 412 19.73 -3.70 2.41
N PRO A 413 20.10 -3.08 1.27
CA PRO A 413 19.35 -1.96 0.72
C PRO A 413 18.48 -2.48 -0.41
N ALA A 414 17.19 -2.73 -0.14
CA ALA A 414 16.19 -2.75 -1.19
C ALA A 414 15.41 -1.44 -1.09
N PRO A 415 15.12 -0.74 -2.19
CA PRO A 415 14.50 0.57 -2.12
C PRO A 415 13.15 0.49 -1.39
N GLY A 416 13.11 1.04 -0.17
CA GLY A 416 11.89 1.30 0.56
C GLY A 416 11.12 2.39 -0.16
N LEU A 417 10.07 2.00 -0.85
CA LEU A 417 9.15 2.91 -1.52
C LEU A 417 8.07 3.31 -0.52
N ILE A 418 8.03 4.60 -0.20
CA ILE A 418 6.97 5.17 0.59
C ILE A 418 5.88 5.68 -0.34
N LEU A 419 4.72 5.05 -0.24
CA LEU A 419 3.50 5.56 -0.82
C LEU A 419 3.17 6.87 -0.15
N SER A 420 3.17 7.92 -0.94
CA SER A 420 2.54 9.16 -0.55
C SER A 420 1.40 9.49 -1.52
N GLN A 421 0.28 9.92 -0.95
CA GLN A 421 -0.80 10.52 -1.71
C GLN A 421 -0.38 11.97 -2.01
N PRO A 422 -0.16 12.37 -3.27
CA PRO A 422 -0.27 13.76 -3.65
C PRO A 422 -1.76 14.12 -3.59
N ASP A 423 -2.13 15.03 -2.70
CA ASP A 423 -3.42 15.72 -2.79
C ASP A 423 -3.34 17.16 -3.35
N PRO A 424 -2.70 17.46 -4.51
CA PRO A 424 -2.85 18.80 -5.07
C PRO A 424 -3.89 18.97 -6.20
N PHE A 425 -4.39 17.90 -6.86
CA PHE A 425 -4.80 18.07 -8.26
C PHE A 425 -6.14 17.44 -8.73
N SER A 426 -7.10 17.18 -7.83
CA SER A 426 -8.47 16.86 -8.25
C SER A 426 -9.39 18.10 -8.23
N PRO A 427 -9.74 18.69 -9.39
CA PRO A 427 -10.69 19.82 -9.43
C PRO A 427 -12.09 19.43 -8.92
N SER A 428 -12.45 18.13 -8.93
CA SER A 428 -13.71 17.61 -8.38
C SER A 428 -13.71 17.38 -6.86
N GLN A 429 -12.55 17.44 -6.19
CA GLN A 429 -12.46 17.34 -4.72
C GLN A 429 -12.31 18.70 -4.02
N THR A 430 -12.52 19.81 -4.75
CA THR A 430 -12.72 21.15 -4.15
C THR A 430 -13.98 21.26 -3.28
N ARG A 431 -14.77 20.18 -3.14
CA ARG A 431 -15.71 20.01 -2.02
C ARG A 431 -15.01 19.31 -0.86
N PRO A 432 -14.89 19.97 0.31
CA PRO A 432 -14.21 19.40 1.46
C PRO A 432 -14.94 18.15 2.03
N GLY A 433 -14.66 16.94 1.53
CA GLY A 433 -15.35 15.75 2.03
C GLY A 433 -15.11 14.43 1.31
N GLN A 434 -14.10 14.32 0.43
CA GLN A 434 -13.84 13.09 -0.32
C GLN A 434 -12.34 12.73 -0.38
N ALA A 435 -11.61 12.99 0.71
CA ALA A 435 -10.35 12.28 0.88
C ALA A 435 -10.65 10.79 1.04
N PRO A 436 -9.98 9.89 0.32
CA PRO A 436 -9.97 8.51 0.69
C PRO A 436 -9.13 8.44 1.95
N ILE A 437 -9.79 8.58 3.09
CA ILE A 437 -9.40 7.78 4.24
C ILE A 437 -9.54 6.34 3.74
N GLN A 438 -8.48 5.79 3.13
CA GLN A 438 -8.26 4.36 3.22
C GLN A 438 -8.45 4.10 4.70
N ARG A 439 -9.58 3.45 5.04
CA ARG A 439 -9.84 3.12 6.43
C ARG A 439 -8.61 2.33 6.84
N LEU A 440 -7.77 2.94 7.66
CA LEU A 440 -6.81 2.23 8.47
C LEU A 440 -7.70 1.39 9.38
N GLN A 441 -8.15 0.24 8.85
CA GLN A 441 -8.93 -0.71 9.60
C GLN A 441 -7.99 -1.15 10.72
N PRO A 442 -8.34 -0.88 11.99
CA PRO A 442 -7.49 -1.30 13.09
C PRO A 442 -7.27 -2.80 12.95
N ALA A 443 -6.00 -3.22 12.98
CA ALA A 443 -5.66 -4.63 13.10
C ALA A 443 -6.54 -5.24 14.20
N GLN A 444 -7.25 -6.31 13.86
CA GLN A 444 -8.34 -6.84 14.66
C GLN A 444 -7.90 -7.01 16.13
N ARG A 445 -8.66 -6.41 17.05
CA ARG A 445 -8.66 -6.79 18.45
C ARG A 445 -9.09 -8.26 18.54
N GLN A 446 -8.31 -9.06 19.25
CA GLN A 446 -8.76 -10.36 19.75
C GLN A 446 -10.03 -10.17 20.57
N THR A 447 -11.13 -10.78 20.15
CA THR A 447 -12.26 -11.08 21.03
C THR A 447 -12.21 -12.57 21.34
N LEU A 448 -11.78 -12.92 22.56
CA LEU A 448 -11.99 -14.25 23.15
C LEU A 448 -13.50 -14.45 23.44
N PRO A 449 -14.02 -15.70 23.43
CA PRO A 449 -15.44 -15.96 23.58
C PRO A 449 -15.89 -15.95 25.06
N ASP A 450 -16.94 -15.16 25.28
CA ASP A 450 -18.10 -15.29 26.19
C ASP A 450 -17.96 -15.63 27.68
N ARG A 451 -18.61 -14.79 28.53
CA ARG A 451 -19.51 -15.18 29.64
C ARG A 451 -20.25 -13.97 30.26
N SER A 452 -21.58 -13.93 30.07
CA SER A 452 -22.65 -13.50 31.01
C SER A 452 -22.65 -12.09 31.67
N ALA A 453 -23.49 -11.17 31.12
CA ALA A 453 -24.45 -10.18 31.71
C ALA A 453 -24.08 -9.22 32.89
N PRO A 454 -24.84 -8.11 33.20
CA PRO A 454 -25.91 -7.39 32.48
C PRO A 454 -25.70 -5.84 32.35
N ASP A 455 -26.70 -5.18 31.74
CA ASP A 455 -26.97 -3.74 31.61
C ASP A 455 -26.30 -2.74 32.57
N LEU A 456 -25.76 -1.65 32.02
CA LEU A 456 -25.82 -0.33 32.65
C LEU A 456 -25.93 0.78 31.58
N LYS A 457 -27.10 1.43 31.57
CA LYS A 457 -27.38 2.66 30.84
C LYS A 457 -26.63 3.85 31.49
N ALA A 458 -26.23 4.78 30.61
CA ALA A 458 -25.97 6.19 30.84
C ALA A 458 -24.69 6.61 31.60
N LEU A 459 -23.75 7.23 30.88
CA LEU A 459 -23.20 8.52 31.32
C LEU A 459 -22.67 9.36 30.12
N GLN A 460 -23.45 10.39 29.84
CA GLN A 460 -23.19 11.69 29.18
C GLN A 460 -22.00 11.85 28.22
N ALA A 461 -22.38 12.00 26.96
CA ALA A 461 -21.58 12.63 25.92
C ALA A 461 -21.44 14.15 26.17
N CYS A 462 -20.20 14.60 26.34
CA CYS A 462 -19.78 15.96 26.03
C CYS A 462 -18.55 15.84 25.12
N VAL A 463 -18.78 15.96 23.81
CA VAL A 463 -17.72 16.11 22.82
C VAL A 463 -17.96 17.42 22.11
N CYS A 464 -17.19 18.43 22.49
CA CYS A 464 -16.84 19.56 21.65
C CYS A 464 -15.48 20.11 22.11
N VAL A 465 -14.49 19.95 21.23
CA VAL A 465 -13.54 20.99 20.83
C VAL A 465 -12.68 21.64 21.94
N TRP A 466 -11.38 21.35 21.87
CA TRP A 466 -10.27 22.20 22.36
C TRP A 466 -10.31 22.62 23.83
N GLY A 467 -9.46 21.97 24.63
CA GLY A 467 -9.07 22.50 25.93
C GLY A 467 -8.00 21.63 26.57
N LEU A 468 -6.74 21.78 26.14
CA LEU A 468 -5.52 21.60 26.97
C LEU A 468 -4.25 21.74 26.10
N LEU A 469 -3.99 22.96 25.64
CA LEU A 469 -2.62 23.44 25.49
C LEU A 469 -2.58 24.97 25.63
N PHE A 470 -2.92 25.46 26.82
CA PHE A 470 -2.41 26.71 27.37
C PHE A 470 -2.47 26.59 28.89
N LEU A 471 -1.49 25.89 29.46
CA LEU A 471 -1.03 26.21 30.81
C LEU A 471 0.17 27.13 30.63
N LEU A 472 -0.10 28.43 30.68
CA LEU A 472 0.89 29.39 31.16
C LEU A 472 1.25 28.97 32.59
N VAL A 473 2.50 28.58 32.81
CA VAL A 473 3.09 28.61 34.14
C VAL A 473 3.93 29.88 34.20
N PRO A 474 3.60 30.86 35.04
CA PRO A 474 4.60 31.66 35.70
C PRO A 474 4.96 30.98 37.04
N ASP A 475 6.27 30.86 37.22
CA ASP A 475 6.97 30.74 38.49
C ASP A 475 7.09 29.37 39.20
N HIS A 476 8.36 28.99 39.29
CA HIS A 476 9.05 28.12 40.24
C HIS A 476 8.87 26.59 40.14
N GLY A 477 9.99 25.92 39.83
CA GLY A 477 10.34 24.64 40.46
C GLY A 477 10.52 23.46 39.50
N ILE A 478 11.77 23.16 39.18
CA ILE A 478 12.21 21.92 38.54
C ILE A 478 11.77 20.71 39.39
N LEU A 479 11.09 19.73 38.78
CA LEU A 479 11.15 18.32 39.17
C LEU A 479 10.82 17.43 37.96
N PHE A 480 11.77 16.57 37.56
CA PHE A 480 11.58 15.51 36.57
C PHE A 480 10.49 14.52 37.04
N PRO A 481 9.82 13.84 36.10
CA PRO A 481 9.62 12.41 36.30
C PRO A 481 10.03 11.55 35.11
N VAL A 482 10.62 10.43 35.52
CA VAL A 482 11.20 9.32 34.79
C VAL A 482 10.17 8.57 33.94
N CYS A 483 10.67 8.04 32.83
CA CYS A 483 10.05 7.15 31.85
C CYS A 483 9.05 6.10 32.40
N PHE A 484 7.88 6.01 31.78
CA PHE A 484 7.13 4.77 31.62
C PHE A 484 6.95 4.48 30.12
N GLY A 485 8.05 4.09 29.48
CA GLY A 485 8.02 3.29 28.25
C GLY A 485 8.19 1.82 28.64
N TYR A 486 7.59 0.90 27.89
CA TYR A 486 7.49 -0.55 28.12
C TYR A 486 6.29 -1.05 28.95
N LEU A 487 5.08 -0.99 28.34
CA LEU A 487 4.01 -1.94 28.69
C LEU A 487 3.12 -2.34 27.51
N TYR A 488 3.65 -2.28 26.27
CA TYR A 488 2.91 -2.71 25.08
C TYR A 488 3.55 -3.92 24.37
N CYS A 489 4.72 -4.37 24.80
CA CYS A 489 5.44 -5.48 24.19
C CYS A 489 5.25 -6.83 24.93
N VAL A 490 4.83 -6.81 26.21
CA VAL A 490 4.79 -8.03 27.05
C VAL A 490 3.46 -8.79 26.95
N VAL A 491 2.36 -8.13 26.55
CA VAL A 491 1.05 -8.78 26.46
C VAL A 491 0.92 -9.69 25.22
N SER A 492 1.80 -9.55 24.21
CA SER A 492 1.74 -10.42 23.01
C SER A 492 2.37 -11.81 23.19
N GLN A 493 2.99 -12.11 24.35
CA GLN A 493 3.71 -13.37 24.57
C GLN A 493 3.24 -14.23 25.75
N GLY A 494 2.10 -13.92 26.39
CA GLY A 494 1.43 -14.85 27.32
C GLY A 494 2.14 -15.13 28.66
N LEU A 495 3.02 -14.24 29.13
CA LEU A 495 3.61 -14.35 30.47
C LEU A 495 2.68 -13.76 31.54
N ARG A 496 2.57 -14.44 32.69
CA ARG A 496 1.77 -13.98 33.84
C ARG A 496 2.51 -12.86 34.60
N PRO A 497 1.78 -11.87 35.15
CA PRO A 497 2.38 -10.69 35.80
C PRO A 497 3.31 -11.03 36.97
N GLU A 498 2.98 -12.07 37.75
CA GLU A 498 3.75 -12.55 38.89
C GLU A 498 5.16 -13.09 38.56
N ASP A 499 5.41 -13.52 37.31
CA ASP A 499 6.72 -14.01 36.87
C ASP A 499 7.67 -12.87 36.44
N LEU A 500 7.16 -11.64 36.28
CA LEU A 500 7.97 -10.47 35.85
C LEU A 500 8.70 -9.77 37.02
N CYS A 501 8.27 -9.96 38.27
CA CYS A 501 8.91 -9.33 39.43
C CYS A 501 10.31 -9.91 39.73
N PHE A 502 10.64 -11.09 39.22
CA PHE A 502 11.94 -11.73 39.46
C PHE A 502 13.02 -11.41 38.40
N LEU A 503 12.66 -10.79 37.27
CA LEU A 503 13.62 -10.48 36.20
C LEU A 503 14.25 -9.07 36.29
N LEU A 504 13.73 -8.20 37.15
CA LEU A 504 14.24 -6.83 37.34
C LEU A 504 15.13 -6.64 38.57
N LEU A 505 15.35 -7.69 39.38
CA LEU A 505 16.25 -7.64 40.54
C LEU A 505 17.11 -8.90 40.69
N GLY A 506 18.15 -9.00 39.88
CA GLY A 506 19.43 -9.60 40.30
C GLY A 506 20.40 -8.46 40.60
N THR A 507 20.99 -8.26 41.77
CA THR A 507 21.11 -9.08 43.00
C THR A 507 21.33 -8.16 44.20
N LYS A 508 20.59 -8.37 45.29
CA LYS A 508 21.07 -8.64 46.66
C LYS A 508 19.91 -8.43 47.63
N GLY A 509 19.63 -9.51 48.37
CA GLY A 509 18.34 -9.74 48.99
C GLY A 509 18.00 -8.84 50.16
N TYR A 510 16.70 -8.72 50.39
CA TYR A 510 16.08 -8.70 51.71
C TYR A 510 14.73 -9.40 51.59
N LYS A 511 14.51 -10.42 52.42
CA LYS A 511 13.19 -11.02 52.68
C LYS A 511 12.34 -10.00 53.40
N ILE A 512 11.14 -9.65 52.90
CA ILE A 512 10.05 -9.23 53.78
C ILE A 512 8.73 -9.86 53.30
N THR A 513 8.06 -10.41 54.31
CA THR A 513 6.96 -11.36 54.33
C THR A 513 5.60 -10.73 54.01
N VAL A 514 4.75 -11.53 53.38
CA VAL A 514 3.33 -11.33 53.08
C VAL A 514 2.50 -11.14 54.36
N LEU A 515 1.53 -10.22 54.32
CA LEU A 515 0.23 -10.36 54.97
C LEU A 515 -0.87 -10.01 53.96
#